data_AF-S4AYM3-F1
#
_entry.id   AF-S4AYM3-F1
#
_cell.length_a   1.000
_cell.length_b   1.000
_cell.length_c   1.000
_cell.angle_alpha   90.00
_cell.angle_beta   90.00
_cell.angle_gamma   90.00
#
_symmetry.space_group_name_H-M   'P 1'
#
loop_
_entity.id
_entity.type
_entity.pdbx_description
1 polymer ?
#
loop_
_entity_poly.entity_id
_entity_poly.type
_entity_poly.pdbx_seq_one_letter_code
_entity_poly.pdbx_strand_id
1 'polypeptide(L)'
;MVTKVQRYHPAWLDAPFAEDSQRSVLALLLQRVVAEAPLRPVTGPERARQQQVWAWETARRSGDGLGVRVRMEEQWDADVTGDVRDLLAQADLAVEVDLLLDLARVLSDRPEAGKEALKALDALVPLAPWRTVAVIGGGMPSVTADMLTQGLHDAPRVEWTAWCEATDSGRSYSPLLTYGDYGIQPASDLARVASAGKGGPPWGLLRYTTEQSYVVAKMLARGVDRTAHNRAMARGLFETPGFRSPGASAGEAWIRDCAQGLGGTGNFGTWLWVGAAQHMTYVVRSLRLSNAS
;
A
#
# COMPACT_ATOMS: atom_id res chain seq x y z
N MET A 1 -19.58 4.30 5.17
CA MET A 1 -19.17 3.55 3.96
C MET A 1 -18.13 2.49 4.31
N VAL A 2 -17.05 2.82 5.04
CA VAL A 2 -16.05 1.85 5.55
C VAL A 2 -16.67 0.80 6.49
N THR A 3 -17.49 1.21 7.46
CA THR A 3 -18.16 0.29 8.41
C THR A 3 -19.10 -0.72 7.74
N LYS A 4 -19.67 -0.40 6.58
CA LYS A 4 -20.54 -1.34 5.84
C LYS A 4 -19.74 -2.44 5.14
N VAL A 5 -18.54 -2.13 4.65
CA VAL A 5 -17.65 -3.09 3.98
C VAL A 5 -16.88 -3.92 5.00
N GLN A 6 -16.43 -3.30 6.10
CA GLN A 6 -15.63 -3.95 7.15
C GLN A 6 -16.47 -4.51 8.31
N ARG A 7 -17.81 -4.57 8.18
CA ARG A 7 -18.72 -4.95 9.27
C ARG A 7 -18.38 -6.29 9.93
N TYR A 8 -17.79 -7.20 9.18
CA TYR A 8 -17.47 -8.56 9.61
C TYR A 8 -15.99 -8.93 9.43
N HIS A 9 -15.13 -7.95 9.09
CA HIS A 9 -13.74 -8.20 8.76
C HIS A 9 -12.83 -7.28 9.58
N PRO A 10 -11.87 -7.84 10.35
CA PRO A 10 -10.92 -7.02 11.09
C PRO A 10 -10.07 -6.19 10.13
N ALA A 11 -9.82 -4.94 10.48
CA ALA A 11 -8.90 -4.09 9.74
C ALA A 11 -8.23 -3.07 10.65
N TRP A 12 -7.08 -2.56 10.23
CA TRP A 12 -6.40 -1.46 10.91
C TRP A 12 -6.94 -0.11 10.44
N LEU A 13 -7.14 0.79 11.40
CA LEU A 13 -7.54 2.18 11.16
C LEU A 13 -6.41 3.10 11.60
N ASP A 14 -5.62 3.52 10.61
CA ASP A 14 -4.52 4.47 10.80
C ASP A 14 -4.94 5.87 10.37
N ALA A 15 -4.54 6.85 11.17
CA ALA A 15 -4.79 8.27 10.91
C ALA A 15 -3.50 9.08 11.12
N PRO A 16 -2.51 8.93 10.20
CA PRO A 16 -1.19 9.53 10.38
C PRO A 16 -1.19 11.06 10.31
N PHE A 17 -2.16 11.61 9.57
CA PHE A 17 -2.16 12.99 9.12
C PHE A 17 -3.20 13.85 9.83
N ALA A 18 -3.72 13.41 10.98
CA ALA A 18 -4.64 14.21 11.75
C ALA A 18 -3.93 15.40 12.40
N GLU A 19 -4.28 16.60 11.92
CA GLU A 19 -3.83 17.86 12.50
C GLU A 19 -4.30 17.99 13.96
N ASP A 20 -3.59 18.78 14.76
CA ASP A 20 -3.94 19.07 16.16
C ASP A 20 -5.39 19.54 16.31
N SER A 21 -5.88 20.34 15.35
CA SER A 21 -7.25 20.86 15.28
C SER A 21 -8.32 19.77 15.06
N GLN A 22 -7.94 18.65 14.44
CA GLN A 22 -8.82 17.56 14.05
C GLN A 22 -8.78 16.38 15.04
N ARG A 23 -7.81 16.37 15.96
CA ARG A 23 -7.54 15.27 16.89
C ARG A 23 -8.74 14.90 17.77
N SER A 24 -9.43 15.87 18.36
CA SER A 24 -10.62 15.61 19.20
C SER A 24 -11.78 15.03 18.40
N VAL A 25 -11.95 15.48 17.14
CA VAL A 25 -12.97 14.95 16.23
C VAL A 25 -12.61 13.54 15.79
N LEU A 26 -11.33 13.30 15.46
CA LEU A 26 -10.83 11.96 15.15
C LEU A 26 -11.06 11.00 16.31
N ALA A 27 -10.75 11.39 17.55
CA ALA A 27 -10.98 10.55 18.72
C ALA A 27 -12.45 10.14 18.87
N LEU A 28 -13.39 11.06 18.69
CA LEU A 28 -14.83 10.77 18.72
C LEU A 28 -15.27 9.86 17.55
N LEU A 29 -14.74 10.10 16.35
CA LEU A 29 -15.04 9.27 15.18
C LEU A 29 -14.50 7.86 15.33
N LEU A 30 -13.26 7.70 15.81
CA LEU A 30 -12.65 6.41 16.08
C LEU A 30 -13.52 5.61 17.05
N GLN A 31 -13.94 6.22 18.17
CA GLN A 31 -14.81 5.56 19.15
C GLN A 31 -16.10 5.04 18.56
N ARG A 32 -16.74 5.83 17.69
CA ARG A 32 -17.97 5.41 17.03
C ARG A 32 -17.73 4.29 16.02
N VAL A 33 -16.67 4.41 15.23
CA VAL A 33 -16.38 3.46 14.15
C VAL A 33 -15.97 2.10 14.71
N VAL A 34 -15.13 2.05 15.76
CA VAL A 34 -14.73 0.78 16.39
C VAL A 34 -15.86 0.08 17.13
N ALA A 35 -16.90 0.81 17.54
CA ALA A 35 -18.10 0.21 18.13
C ALA A 35 -19.00 -0.49 17.09
N GLU A 36 -18.85 -0.14 15.81
CA GLU A 36 -19.71 -0.63 14.72
C GLU A 36 -19.03 -1.70 13.84
N ALA A 37 -17.70 -1.86 13.96
CA ALA A 37 -16.89 -2.80 13.18
C ALA A 37 -15.60 -3.15 13.93
N PRO A 38 -15.01 -4.35 13.72
CA PRO A 38 -13.78 -4.81 14.39
C PRO A 38 -12.54 -4.08 13.87
N LEU A 39 -12.49 -2.77 14.05
CA LEU A 39 -11.37 -1.93 13.60
C LEU A 39 -10.37 -1.72 14.72
N ARG A 40 -9.10 -1.97 14.40
CA ARG A 40 -7.98 -1.83 15.32
C ARG A 40 -7.36 -0.45 15.13
N PRO A 41 -7.33 0.41 16.16
CA PRO A 41 -6.62 1.67 16.05
C PRO A 41 -5.13 1.41 15.78
N VAL A 42 -4.50 2.31 15.04
CA VAL A 42 -3.05 2.29 14.80
C VAL A 42 -2.39 3.48 15.48
N THR A 43 -1.24 3.22 16.09
CA THR A 43 -0.32 4.23 16.63
C THR A 43 1.12 3.88 16.24
N GLY A 44 2.09 4.68 16.66
CA GLY A 44 3.52 4.50 16.38
C GLY A 44 4.38 5.36 17.32
N PRO A 45 5.69 5.09 17.40
CA PRO A 45 6.61 5.84 18.26
C PRO A 45 6.68 7.33 17.89
N GLU A 46 6.50 7.67 16.61
CA GLU A 46 6.52 9.04 16.09
C GLU A 46 5.23 9.83 16.38
N ARG A 47 4.18 9.15 16.87
CA ARG A 47 2.88 9.79 17.15
C ARG A 47 2.95 10.65 18.40
N ALA A 48 2.20 11.75 18.39
CA ALA A 48 2.03 12.56 19.60
C ALA A 48 1.44 11.70 20.74
N ARG A 49 1.93 11.91 21.97
CA ARG A 49 1.52 11.14 23.16
C ARG A 49 0.00 11.03 23.33
N GLN A 50 -0.74 12.11 23.05
CA GLN A 50 -2.20 12.10 23.14
C GLN A 50 -2.87 11.12 22.17
N GLN A 51 -2.32 10.97 20.95
CA GLN A 51 -2.80 10.02 19.97
C GLN A 51 -2.48 8.58 20.39
N GLN A 52 -1.29 8.35 20.95
CA GLN A 52 -0.91 7.04 21.51
C GLN A 52 -1.87 6.61 22.62
N VAL A 53 -2.16 7.51 23.57
CA VAL A 53 -3.11 7.25 24.67
C VAL A 53 -4.50 6.89 24.13
N TRP A 54 -5.03 7.65 23.16
CA TRP A 54 -6.34 7.36 22.59
C TRP A 54 -6.40 6.03 21.85
N ALA A 55 -5.35 5.66 21.13
CA ALA A 55 -5.28 4.38 20.45
C ALA A 55 -5.34 3.23 21.46
N TRP A 56 -4.56 3.32 22.55
CA TRP A 56 -4.59 2.35 23.65
C TRP A 56 -5.95 2.25 24.34
N GLU A 57 -6.55 3.39 24.73
CA GLU A 57 -7.87 3.42 25.36
C GLU A 57 -8.97 2.87 24.45
N THR A 58 -8.84 3.09 23.14
CA THR A 58 -9.78 2.56 22.15
C THR A 58 -9.61 1.05 22.00
N ALA A 59 -8.38 0.56 21.89
CA ALA A 59 -8.07 -0.88 21.82
C ALA A 59 -8.53 -1.64 23.08
N ARG A 60 -8.33 -1.07 24.27
CA ARG A 60 -8.80 -1.64 25.54
C ARG A 60 -10.32 -1.76 25.60
N ARG A 61 -11.04 -0.74 25.11
CA ARG A 61 -12.52 -0.73 25.13
C ARG A 61 -13.13 -1.65 24.09
N SER A 62 -12.54 -1.74 22.89
CA SER A 62 -13.08 -2.60 21.84
C SER A 62 -12.68 -4.07 22.02
N GLY A 63 -11.50 -4.32 22.59
CA GLY A 63 -10.97 -5.68 22.73
C GLY A 63 -10.39 -6.26 21.43
N ASP A 64 -10.34 -5.48 20.34
CA ASP A 64 -9.91 -5.95 19.02
C ASP A 64 -8.38 -5.92 18.82
N GLY A 65 -7.65 -5.30 19.74
CA GLY A 65 -6.20 -5.10 19.71
C GLY A 65 -5.77 -3.77 19.06
N LEU A 66 -4.46 -3.61 18.90
CA LEU A 66 -3.81 -2.37 18.46
C LEU A 66 -2.78 -2.65 17.36
N GLY A 67 -2.71 -1.81 16.33
CA GLY A 67 -1.57 -1.78 15.41
C GLY A 67 -0.49 -0.81 15.88
N VAL A 68 0.77 -1.26 15.90
CA VAL A 68 1.96 -0.43 16.09
C VAL A 68 2.67 -0.30 14.74
N ARG A 69 2.59 0.87 14.13
CA ARG A 69 3.27 1.18 12.87
C ARG A 69 4.64 1.77 13.15
N VAL A 70 5.66 1.17 12.55
CA VAL A 70 7.04 1.69 12.57
C VAL A 70 7.40 2.03 11.14
N ARG A 71 7.53 3.33 10.85
CA ARG A 71 7.81 3.82 9.50
C ARG A 71 9.32 3.99 9.30
N MET A 72 9.83 3.46 8.18
CA MET A 72 11.25 3.45 7.81
C MET A 72 11.43 3.88 6.35
N GLU A 73 11.64 5.18 6.13
CA GLU A 73 11.87 5.74 4.79
C GLU A 73 13.30 5.59 4.30
N GLU A 74 14.24 5.28 5.20
CA GLU A 74 15.68 5.17 4.92
C GLU A 74 16.27 3.89 5.55
N GLN A 75 17.51 3.94 6.01
CA GLN A 75 18.16 2.86 6.74
C GLN A 75 17.54 2.65 8.13
N TRP A 76 17.70 1.46 8.71
CA TRP A 76 17.21 1.18 10.05
C TRP A 76 17.98 2.01 11.09
N ASP A 77 17.23 2.69 11.94
CA ASP A 77 17.73 3.42 13.11
C ASP A 77 17.49 2.59 14.37
N ALA A 78 18.58 2.23 15.06
CA ALA A 78 18.52 1.39 16.25
C ALA A 78 17.79 2.07 17.41
N ASP A 79 17.79 3.41 17.48
CA ASP A 79 17.16 4.18 18.55
C ASP A 79 15.62 4.00 18.55
N VAL A 80 15.03 3.77 17.36
CA VAL A 80 13.60 3.46 17.20
C VAL A 80 13.18 2.23 18.00
N THR A 81 14.09 1.28 18.23
CA THR A 81 13.84 0.11 19.09
C THR A 81 13.49 0.52 20.53
N GLY A 82 14.18 1.56 21.04
CA GLY A 82 13.90 2.15 22.36
C GLY A 82 12.52 2.78 22.39
N ASP A 83 12.19 3.60 21.41
CA ASP A 83 10.90 4.28 21.34
C ASP A 83 9.72 3.31 21.24
N VAL A 84 9.88 2.21 20.48
CA VAL A 84 8.84 1.17 20.39
C VAL A 84 8.72 0.42 21.71
N ARG A 85 9.83 0.12 22.40
CA ARG A 85 9.79 -0.49 23.74
C ARG A 85 9.05 0.39 24.73
N ASP A 86 9.32 1.69 24.73
CA ASP A 86 8.67 2.66 25.61
C ASP A 86 7.19 2.84 25.29
N LEU A 87 6.81 2.78 24.00
CA LEU A 87 5.42 2.74 23.57
C LEU A 87 4.70 1.48 24.07
N LEU A 88 5.33 0.31 23.95
CA LEU A 88 4.78 -0.96 24.42
C LEU A 88 4.72 -1.03 25.95
N ALA A 89 5.60 -0.34 26.67
CA ALA A 89 5.54 -0.27 28.14
C ALA A 89 4.29 0.49 28.65
N GLN A 90 3.63 1.27 27.79
CA GLN A 90 2.34 1.92 28.09
C GLN A 90 1.15 0.95 27.93
N ALA A 91 1.37 -0.20 27.27
CA ALA A 91 0.35 -1.20 27.02
C ALA A 91 -0.15 -1.84 28.32
N ASP A 92 -1.44 -2.18 28.34
CA ASP A 92 -1.90 -3.22 29.26
C ASP A 92 -1.58 -4.57 28.61
N LEU A 93 -1.05 -5.52 29.38
CA LEU A 93 -0.67 -6.85 28.90
C LEU A 93 -1.83 -7.62 28.25
N ALA A 94 -3.08 -7.22 28.53
CA ALA A 94 -4.28 -7.82 27.94
C ALA A 94 -4.56 -7.40 26.48
N VAL A 95 -3.92 -6.35 25.96
CA VAL A 95 -4.19 -5.86 24.60
C VAL A 95 -3.25 -6.53 23.60
N GLU A 96 -3.81 -7.32 22.68
CA GLU A 96 -3.03 -7.88 21.56
C GLU A 96 -2.50 -6.78 20.63
N VAL A 97 -1.24 -6.93 20.21
CA VAL A 97 -0.56 -5.97 19.35
C VAL A 97 -0.14 -6.58 18.02
N ASP A 98 -0.28 -5.79 16.95
CA ASP A 98 0.20 -6.12 15.60
C ASP A 98 1.35 -5.16 15.24
N LEU A 99 2.44 -5.66 14.66
CA LEU A 99 3.52 -4.84 14.12
C LEU A 99 3.26 -4.54 12.63
N LEU A 100 3.27 -3.27 12.27
CA LEU A 100 3.19 -2.79 10.89
C LEU A 100 4.53 -2.12 10.53
N LEU A 101 5.50 -2.88 10.05
CA LEU A 101 6.77 -2.34 9.56
C LEU A 101 6.54 -1.72 8.18
N ASP A 102 6.56 -0.40 8.12
CA ASP A 102 6.24 0.38 6.93
C ASP A 102 7.51 0.91 6.28
N LEU A 103 7.95 0.26 5.21
CA LEU A 103 9.10 0.66 4.38
C LEU A 103 8.79 1.89 3.50
N ALA A 104 7.56 2.41 3.54
CA ALA A 104 7.09 3.53 2.75
C ALA A 104 7.36 3.34 1.25
N ARG A 105 8.14 4.23 0.63
CA ARG A 105 8.54 4.16 -0.77
C ARG A 105 9.79 3.28 -0.91
N VAL A 106 9.70 2.24 -1.74
CA VAL A 106 10.82 1.34 -2.06
C VAL A 106 10.99 1.28 -3.57
N LEU A 107 11.89 2.11 -4.11
CA LEU A 107 12.24 2.15 -5.55
C LEU A 107 13.74 1.81 -5.73
N SER A 108 14.25 1.93 -6.96
CA SER A 108 15.63 1.59 -7.32
C SER A 108 16.72 2.35 -6.57
N ASP A 109 16.38 3.47 -5.93
CA ASP A 109 17.29 4.23 -5.06
C ASP A 109 17.44 3.62 -3.65
N ARG A 110 16.66 2.58 -3.32
CA ARG A 110 16.75 1.83 -2.06
C ARG A 110 16.99 0.33 -2.30
N PRO A 111 18.12 -0.07 -2.92
CA PRO A 111 18.40 -1.47 -3.21
C PRO A 111 18.57 -2.34 -1.95
N GLU A 112 18.94 -1.73 -0.81
CA GLU A 112 19.17 -2.43 0.46
C GLU A 112 17.92 -2.53 1.35
N ALA A 113 16.73 -2.14 0.84
CA ALA A 113 15.51 -2.07 1.64
C ALA A 113 15.14 -3.39 2.33
N GLY A 114 15.40 -4.54 1.71
CA GLY A 114 15.16 -5.85 2.32
C GLY A 114 16.10 -6.12 3.51
N LYS A 115 17.40 -5.83 3.37
CA LYS A 115 18.37 -5.94 4.48
C LYS A 115 18.04 -4.99 5.63
N GLU A 116 17.64 -3.76 5.34
CA GLU A 116 17.21 -2.81 6.37
C GLU A 116 15.92 -3.26 7.06
N ALA A 117 14.97 -3.83 6.32
CA ALA A 117 13.77 -4.43 6.90
C ALA A 117 14.12 -5.60 7.84
N LEU A 118 15.08 -6.45 7.47
CA LEU A 118 15.55 -7.54 8.32
C LEU A 118 16.20 -7.05 9.61
N LYS A 119 17.02 -6.00 9.57
CA LYS A 119 17.58 -5.37 10.77
C LYS A 119 16.47 -4.84 11.70
N ALA A 120 15.46 -4.20 11.12
CA ALA A 120 14.31 -3.70 11.87
C ALA A 120 13.53 -4.85 12.51
N LEU A 121 13.23 -5.91 11.76
CA LEU A 121 12.51 -7.08 12.26
C LEU A 121 13.29 -7.81 13.36
N ASP A 122 14.60 -7.96 13.23
CA ASP A 122 15.47 -8.56 14.26
C ASP A 122 15.42 -7.77 15.58
N ALA A 123 15.28 -6.44 15.51
CA ALA A 123 15.17 -5.58 16.67
C ALA A 123 13.75 -5.53 17.27
N LEU A 124 12.72 -5.54 16.42
CA LEU A 124 11.33 -5.28 16.82
C LEU A 124 10.54 -6.55 17.19
N VAL A 125 10.75 -7.66 16.48
CA VAL A 125 10.01 -8.91 16.73
C VAL A 125 10.19 -9.41 18.17
N PRO A 126 11.38 -9.37 18.79
CA PRO A 126 11.55 -9.80 20.18
C PRO A 126 10.87 -8.93 21.24
N LEU A 127 10.38 -7.73 20.90
CA LEU A 127 9.84 -6.79 21.88
C LEU A 127 8.46 -7.19 22.42
N ALA A 128 7.70 -7.98 21.68
CA ALA A 128 6.36 -8.40 22.07
C ALA A 128 5.95 -9.71 21.37
N PRO A 129 4.99 -10.46 21.92
CA PRO A 129 4.35 -11.56 21.21
C PRO A 129 3.37 -11.01 20.17
N TRP A 130 3.88 -10.49 19.06
CA TRP A 130 3.08 -9.88 18.01
C TRP A 130 2.06 -10.87 17.44
N ARG A 131 0.79 -10.48 17.42
CA ARG A 131 -0.29 -11.27 16.78
C ARG A 131 -0.13 -11.33 15.28
N THR A 132 0.35 -10.24 14.67
CA THR A 132 0.66 -10.15 13.24
C THR A 132 1.88 -9.27 13.05
N VAL A 133 2.74 -9.65 12.10
CA VAL A 133 3.84 -8.80 11.63
C VAL A 133 3.63 -8.55 10.15
N ALA A 134 3.30 -7.32 9.77
CA ALA A 134 3.12 -6.92 8.38
C ALA A 134 4.31 -6.09 7.90
N VAL A 135 4.85 -6.43 6.73
CA VAL A 135 5.85 -5.64 6.03
C VAL A 135 5.16 -4.92 4.88
N ILE A 136 5.09 -3.60 4.96
CA ILE A 136 4.33 -2.75 4.04
C ILE A 136 5.29 -1.94 3.18
N GLY A 137 5.16 -2.01 1.85
CA GLY A 137 6.03 -1.27 0.94
C GLY A 137 5.33 -0.86 -0.35
N GLY A 138 5.73 0.29 -0.91
CA GLY A 138 5.17 0.85 -2.14
C GLY A 138 6.23 1.03 -3.20
N GLY A 139 6.10 0.29 -4.31
CA GLY A 139 7.03 0.36 -5.44
C GLY A 139 6.55 1.18 -6.63
N MET A 140 5.36 1.79 -6.58
CA MET A 140 4.86 2.60 -7.68
C MET A 140 5.58 3.96 -7.72
N PRO A 141 6.29 4.32 -8.81
CA PRO A 141 6.96 5.61 -8.90
C PRO A 141 5.96 6.74 -9.17
N SER A 142 6.36 7.96 -8.77
CA SER A 142 5.76 9.18 -9.29
C SER A 142 6.19 9.38 -10.73
N VAL A 143 5.24 9.50 -11.65
CA VAL A 143 5.52 9.63 -13.09
C VAL A 143 5.01 10.99 -13.60
N THR A 144 5.87 11.70 -14.34
CA THR A 144 5.53 12.98 -14.96
C THR A 144 5.07 12.81 -16.42
N ALA A 145 4.46 13.86 -16.99
CA ALA A 145 4.06 13.85 -18.39
C ALA A 145 5.25 13.64 -19.34
N ASP A 146 6.42 14.16 -18.97
CA ASP A 146 7.64 14.16 -19.78
C ASP A 146 8.27 12.77 -19.82
N MET A 147 8.22 12.04 -18.71
CA MET A 147 8.66 10.64 -18.62
C MET A 147 7.87 9.70 -19.54
N LEU A 148 6.69 10.11 -20.00
CA LEU A 148 5.79 9.32 -20.85
C LEU A 148 5.71 9.84 -22.29
N THR A 149 6.62 10.72 -22.69
CA THR A 149 6.69 11.22 -24.08
C THR A 149 7.15 10.14 -25.07
N GLN A 150 7.87 9.12 -24.60
CA GLN A 150 8.39 8.01 -25.40
C GLN A 150 7.52 6.74 -25.37
N GLY A 151 6.28 6.84 -24.88
CA GLY A 151 5.34 5.72 -24.82
C GLY A 151 5.21 5.16 -23.41
N LEU A 152 5.48 3.85 -23.25
CA LEU A 152 5.38 3.16 -21.96
C LEU A 152 6.61 3.47 -21.11
N HIS A 153 6.39 3.60 -19.80
CA HIS A 153 7.45 3.69 -18.81
C HIS A 153 7.44 2.43 -17.95
N ASP A 154 8.59 1.76 -17.87
CA ASP A 154 8.80 0.60 -17.02
C ASP A 154 9.58 1.00 -15.76
N ALA A 155 9.14 0.52 -14.60
CA ALA A 155 9.80 0.71 -13.32
C ALA A 155 9.88 -0.62 -12.54
N PRO A 156 11.04 -1.02 -12.03
CA PRO A 156 11.22 -2.31 -11.37
C PRO A 156 10.45 -2.41 -10.05
N ARG A 157 10.03 -3.63 -9.70
CA ARG A 157 9.35 -3.97 -8.45
C ARG A 157 10.32 -4.20 -7.29
N VAL A 158 11.08 -3.17 -6.93
CA VAL A 158 12.08 -3.25 -5.85
C VAL A 158 11.43 -3.57 -4.50
N GLU A 159 10.20 -3.11 -4.28
CA GLU A 159 9.41 -3.43 -3.09
C GLU A 159 9.12 -4.93 -2.97
N TRP A 160 8.92 -5.61 -4.11
CA TRP A 160 8.66 -7.05 -4.13
C TRP A 160 9.94 -7.83 -3.85
N THR A 161 11.07 -7.40 -4.42
CA THR A 161 12.38 -7.98 -4.10
C THR A 161 12.69 -7.86 -2.61
N ALA A 162 12.44 -6.69 -2.00
CA ALA A 162 12.63 -6.48 -0.57
C ALA A 162 11.72 -7.40 0.29
N TRP A 163 10.48 -7.63 -0.15
CA TRP A 163 9.58 -8.58 0.48
C TRP A 163 10.11 -10.02 0.42
N CYS A 164 10.49 -10.50 -0.77
CA CYS A 164 11.08 -11.83 -0.94
C CYS A 164 12.35 -12.01 -0.10
N GLU A 165 13.23 -11.00 -0.06
CA GLU A 165 14.43 -11.05 0.78
C GLU A 165 14.10 -11.20 2.28
N ALA A 166 13.04 -10.54 2.76
CA ALA A 166 12.61 -10.67 4.15
C ALA A 166 12.05 -12.08 4.45
N THR A 167 11.18 -12.60 3.57
CA THR A 167 10.55 -13.91 3.76
C THR A 167 11.52 -15.06 3.60
N ASP A 168 12.46 -14.98 2.66
CA ASP A 168 13.37 -16.07 2.30
C ASP A 168 14.62 -16.09 3.19
N SER A 169 14.68 -15.20 4.19
CA SER A 169 15.84 -15.01 5.05
C SER A 169 16.15 -16.16 6.02
N GLY A 170 15.26 -17.13 6.16
CA GLY A 170 15.40 -18.29 7.05
C GLY A 170 15.26 -17.97 8.55
N ARG A 171 14.82 -16.75 8.90
CA ARG A 171 14.59 -16.36 10.29
C ARG A 171 13.34 -17.04 10.85
N SER A 172 13.33 -17.31 12.15
CA SER A 172 12.23 -18.03 12.79
C SER A 172 10.88 -17.32 12.71
N TYR A 173 10.88 -15.99 12.55
CA TYR A 173 9.68 -15.18 12.37
C TYR A 173 9.25 -15.03 10.91
N SER A 174 10.05 -15.47 9.92
CA SER A 174 9.70 -15.35 8.50
C SER A 174 8.30 -15.92 8.16
N PRO A 175 7.87 -17.08 8.72
CA PRO A 175 6.52 -17.60 8.47
C PRO A 175 5.38 -16.75 9.06
N LEU A 176 5.68 -15.82 9.98
CA LEU A 176 4.70 -14.91 10.59
C LEU A 176 4.54 -13.61 9.81
N LEU A 177 5.43 -13.35 8.85
CA LEU A 177 5.40 -12.13 8.06
C LEU A 177 4.20 -12.15 7.10
N THR A 178 3.54 -11.01 7.00
CA THR A 178 2.44 -10.77 6.08
C THR A 178 2.80 -9.62 5.15
N TYR A 179 2.40 -9.74 3.89
CA TYR A 179 2.67 -8.71 2.88
C TYR A 179 1.64 -7.59 2.97
N GLY A 180 2.11 -6.35 2.85
CA GLY A 180 1.28 -5.18 2.61
C GLY A 180 1.83 -4.30 1.49
N ASP A 181 0.93 -3.65 0.75
CA ASP A 181 1.29 -2.70 -0.30
C ASP A 181 0.45 -1.43 -0.26
N TYR A 182 0.90 -0.41 -1.00
CA TYR A 182 0.18 0.84 -1.23
C TYR A 182 -0.65 0.83 -2.54
N GLY A 183 -0.78 -0.34 -3.14
CA GLY A 183 -1.42 -0.56 -4.43
C GLY A 183 -0.70 0.13 -5.58
N ILE A 184 -1.50 0.73 -6.47
CA ILE A 184 -1.02 1.28 -7.74
C ILE A 184 -0.76 2.79 -7.71
N GLN A 185 -0.68 3.40 -6.53
CA GLN A 185 -0.32 4.81 -6.38
C GLN A 185 1.01 4.93 -5.62
N PRO A 186 1.78 5.99 -5.87
CA PRO A 186 2.95 6.30 -5.05
C PRO A 186 2.58 6.36 -3.57
N ALA A 187 3.38 5.74 -2.69
CA ALA A 187 3.13 5.76 -1.25
C ALA A 187 3.08 7.19 -0.68
N SER A 188 3.82 8.12 -1.29
CA SER A 188 3.81 9.55 -0.94
C SER A 188 2.46 10.22 -1.15
N ASP A 189 1.60 9.69 -2.03
CA ASP A 189 0.31 10.31 -2.34
C ASP A 189 -0.69 10.21 -1.18
N LEU A 190 -0.45 9.31 -0.20
CA LEU A 190 -1.30 9.21 0.99
C LEU A 190 -1.28 10.46 1.86
N ALA A 191 -0.16 11.19 1.89
CA ALA A 191 -0.02 12.42 2.65
C ALA A 191 -0.59 13.64 1.89
N ARG A 192 -0.98 13.46 0.62
CA ARG A 192 -1.37 14.58 -0.22
C ARG A 192 -2.80 15.01 0.10
N VAL A 193 -2.94 16.23 0.62
CA VAL A 193 -4.24 16.89 0.74
C VAL A 193 -4.85 17.03 -0.66
N ALA A 194 -6.11 16.61 -0.81
CA ALA A 194 -6.83 16.81 -2.06
C ALA A 194 -6.82 18.31 -2.40
N SER A 195 -6.14 18.70 -3.47
CA SER A 195 -6.08 20.10 -3.85
C SER A 195 -7.49 20.55 -4.27
N ALA A 196 -8.00 21.59 -3.62
CA ALA A 196 -9.29 22.21 -3.94
C ALA A 196 -9.29 22.97 -5.29
N GLY A 197 -8.20 22.84 -6.07
CA GLY A 197 -8.04 23.49 -7.37
C GLY A 197 -8.93 22.86 -8.44
N LYS A 198 -9.52 23.72 -9.29
CA LYS A 198 -10.25 23.24 -10.47
C LYS A 198 -9.28 22.78 -11.56
N GLY A 199 -9.35 21.50 -11.89
CA GLY A 199 -8.77 20.93 -13.12
C GLY A 199 -7.44 20.22 -12.91
N GLY A 200 -7.47 18.89 -12.87
CA GLY A 200 -6.27 18.07 -12.99
C GLY A 200 -5.65 18.13 -14.40
N PRO A 201 -4.50 17.47 -14.63
CA PRO A 201 -3.88 17.40 -15.94
C PRO A 201 -4.85 16.84 -17.00
N PRO A 202 -4.71 17.22 -18.29
CA PRO A 202 -5.55 16.71 -19.39
C PRO A 202 -5.26 15.25 -19.76
N TRP A 203 -4.59 14.51 -18.88
CA TRP A 203 -4.14 13.15 -19.05
C TRP A 203 -4.12 12.45 -17.69
N GLY A 204 -4.19 11.11 -17.70
CA GLY A 204 -4.05 10.25 -16.54
C GLY A 204 -3.15 9.06 -16.85
N LEU A 205 -3.14 8.10 -15.93
CA LEU A 205 -2.23 6.97 -15.97
C LEU A 205 -3.00 5.66 -15.96
N LEU A 206 -2.71 4.80 -16.93
CA LEU A 206 -3.05 3.38 -16.89
C LEU A 206 -1.80 2.61 -16.47
N ARG A 207 -1.96 1.72 -15.50
CA ARG A 207 -0.84 0.99 -14.88
C ARG A 207 -1.07 -0.50 -14.98
N TYR A 208 -0.01 -1.23 -15.25
CA TYR A 208 0.00 -2.68 -15.30
C TYR A 208 1.14 -3.21 -14.43
N THR A 209 0.92 -4.32 -13.74
CA THR A 209 1.93 -4.95 -12.88
C THR A 209 2.35 -6.24 -13.52
N THR A 210 3.63 -6.38 -13.83
CA THR A 210 4.26 -7.64 -14.26
C THR A 210 4.95 -8.29 -13.06
N GLU A 211 5.64 -9.39 -13.30
CA GLU A 211 6.48 -10.02 -12.28
C GLU A 211 7.62 -9.15 -11.82
N GLN A 212 8.28 -8.48 -12.75
CA GLN A 212 9.51 -7.73 -12.48
C GLN A 212 9.30 -6.22 -12.43
N SER A 213 8.20 -5.72 -12.99
CA SER A 213 8.00 -4.27 -13.18
C SER A 213 6.56 -3.79 -13.03
N TYR A 214 6.45 -2.48 -12.83
CA TYR A 214 5.27 -1.68 -13.11
C TYR A 214 5.42 -1.01 -14.46
N VAL A 215 4.44 -1.20 -15.34
CA VAL A 215 4.39 -0.59 -16.66
C VAL A 215 3.32 0.47 -16.66
N VAL A 216 3.70 1.70 -16.99
CA VAL A 216 2.86 2.89 -16.89
C VAL A 216 2.66 3.50 -18.27
N ALA A 217 1.40 3.78 -18.60
CA ALA A 217 1.00 4.37 -19.86
C ALA A 217 0.25 5.69 -19.64
N LYS A 218 0.60 6.72 -20.43
CA LYS A 218 -0.10 8.00 -20.43
C LYS A 218 -1.40 7.89 -21.22
N MET A 219 -2.51 8.16 -20.56
CA MET A 219 -3.85 8.18 -21.16
C MET A 219 -4.33 9.60 -21.32
N LEU A 220 -4.78 9.98 -22.52
CA LEU A 220 -5.35 11.30 -22.78
C LEU A 220 -6.79 11.36 -22.25
N ALA A 221 -7.15 12.44 -21.56
CA ALA A 221 -8.51 12.68 -21.07
C ALA A 221 -9.39 13.43 -22.08
N ARG A 222 -8.77 14.18 -23.00
CA ARG A 222 -9.42 15.00 -24.04
C ARG A 222 -8.52 15.13 -25.27
N GLY A 223 -9.08 15.66 -26.37
CA GLY A 223 -8.36 15.88 -27.64
C GLY A 223 -8.87 14.98 -28.77
N VAL A 224 -8.62 15.39 -30.01
CA VAL A 224 -9.09 14.68 -31.23
C VAL A 224 -8.46 13.29 -31.37
N ASP A 225 -7.19 13.14 -30.99
CA ASP A 225 -6.45 11.88 -31.09
C ASP A 225 -6.62 10.98 -29.86
N ARG A 226 -7.43 11.38 -28.88
CA ARG A 226 -7.57 10.70 -27.57
C ARG A 226 -7.83 9.21 -27.72
N THR A 227 -8.78 8.83 -28.58
CA THR A 227 -9.17 7.43 -28.77
C THR A 227 -8.04 6.63 -29.40
N ALA A 228 -7.44 7.13 -30.48
CA ALA A 228 -6.36 6.44 -31.18
C ALA A 228 -5.14 6.26 -30.27
N HIS A 229 -4.73 7.33 -29.58
CA HIS A 229 -3.62 7.31 -28.61
C HIS A 229 -3.87 6.29 -27.49
N ASN A 230 -5.03 6.36 -26.83
CA ASN A 230 -5.31 5.48 -25.69
C ASN A 230 -5.41 4.00 -26.11
N ARG A 231 -5.89 3.71 -27.32
CA ARG A 231 -5.86 2.33 -27.86
C ARG A 231 -4.45 1.86 -28.15
N ALA A 232 -3.59 2.73 -28.69
CA ALA A 232 -2.19 2.41 -28.91
C ALA A 232 -1.45 2.13 -27.59
N MET A 233 -1.72 2.91 -26.54
CA MET A 233 -1.17 2.69 -25.21
C MET A 233 -1.66 1.37 -24.59
N ALA A 234 -2.96 1.07 -24.69
CA ALA A 234 -3.50 -0.21 -24.25
C ALA A 234 -2.90 -1.39 -25.02
N ARG A 235 -2.66 -1.23 -26.32
CA ARG A 235 -1.98 -2.24 -27.15
C ARG A 235 -0.54 -2.45 -26.70
N GLY A 236 0.21 -1.38 -26.43
CA GLY A 236 1.54 -1.51 -25.87
C GLY A 236 1.55 -2.34 -24.57
N LEU A 237 0.61 -2.10 -23.65
CA LEU A 237 0.48 -2.90 -22.42
C LEU A 237 0.10 -4.36 -22.71
N PHE A 238 -0.80 -4.59 -23.66
CA PHE A 238 -1.22 -5.93 -24.08
C PHE A 238 -0.08 -6.75 -24.71
N GLU A 239 0.84 -6.08 -25.40
CA GLU A 239 2.00 -6.68 -26.06
C GLU A 239 3.25 -6.72 -25.16
N THR A 240 3.18 -6.16 -23.95
CA THR A 240 4.32 -6.11 -23.02
C THR A 240 4.67 -7.53 -22.53
N PRO A 241 5.96 -7.91 -22.50
CA PRO A 241 6.38 -9.15 -21.86
C PRO A 241 5.86 -9.23 -20.41
N GLY A 242 5.24 -10.35 -20.06
CA GLY A 242 4.59 -10.51 -18.75
C GLY A 242 3.13 -10.07 -18.70
N PHE A 243 2.52 -9.67 -19.83
CA PHE A 243 1.07 -9.66 -19.94
C PHE A 243 0.55 -11.09 -19.73
N ARG A 244 -0.34 -11.28 -18.75
CA ARG A 244 -0.73 -12.62 -18.26
C ARG A 244 -1.68 -13.31 -19.23
N SER A 245 -2.92 -12.84 -19.25
CA SER A 245 -3.99 -13.35 -20.10
C SER A 245 -5.21 -12.46 -19.93
N PRO A 246 -6.02 -12.24 -20.98
CA PRO A 246 -7.28 -11.50 -20.86
C PRO A 246 -8.27 -12.10 -19.85
N GLY A 247 -8.17 -13.40 -19.54
CA GLY A 247 -8.99 -14.06 -18.52
C GLY A 247 -8.42 -13.96 -17.10
N ALA A 248 -7.26 -13.32 -16.91
CA ALA A 248 -6.61 -13.27 -15.61
C ALA A 248 -7.37 -12.39 -14.60
N SER A 249 -7.85 -11.21 -15.01
CA SER A 249 -8.76 -10.38 -14.23
C SER A 249 -9.62 -9.50 -15.13
N ALA A 250 -10.59 -8.80 -14.53
CA ALA A 250 -11.39 -7.80 -15.24
C ALA A 250 -10.54 -6.64 -15.80
N GLY A 251 -9.39 -6.33 -15.19
CA GLY A 251 -8.45 -5.34 -15.69
C GLY A 251 -7.77 -5.78 -16.99
N GLU A 252 -7.27 -7.02 -17.07
CA GLU A 252 -6.66 -7.59 -18.27
C GLU A 252 -7.66 -7.70 -19.42
N ALA A 253 -8.90 -8.12 -19.13
CA ALA A 253 -9.98 -8.15 -20.10
C ALA A 253 -10.21 -6.76 -20.73
N TRP A 254 -10.27 -5.72 -19.89
CA TRP A 254 -10.44 -4.35 -20.35
C TRP A 254 -9.26 -3.87 -21.21
N ILE A 255 -8.01 -4.17 -20.82
CA ILE A 255 -6.82 -3.78 -21.58
C ILE A 255 -6.86 -4.38 -22.99
N ARG A 256 -7.16 -5.68 -23.11
CA ARG A 256 -7.36 -6.35 -24.40
C ARG A 256 -8.46 -5.67 -25.22
N ASP A 257 -9.64 -5.47 -24.63
CA ASP A 257 -10.80 -4.94 -25.37
C ASP A 257 -10.53 -3.51 -25.87
N CYS A 258 -9.84 -2.70 -25.07
CA CYS A 258 -9.38 -1.38 -25.47
C CYS A 258 -8.36 -1.47 -26.62
N ALA A 259 -7.32 -2.32 -26.50
CA ALA A 259 -6.26 -2.50 -27.50
C ALA A 259 -6.78 -2.97 -28.87
N GLN A 260 -7.80 -3.84 -28.86
CA GLN A 260 -8.43 -4.43 -30.05
C GLN A 260 -9.60 -3.59 -30.58
N GLY A 261 -9.98 -2.52 -29.88
CA GLY A 261 -11.09 -1.66 -30.27
C GLY A 261 -12.48 -2.29 -30.08
N LEU A 262 -12.57 -3.36 -29.29
CA LEU A 262 -13.80 -4.04 -28.89
C LEU A 262 -14.55 -3.29 -27.76
N GLY A 263 -13.88 -2.31 -27.13
CA GLY A 263 -14.45 -1.45 -26.09
C GLY A 263 -14.06 0.04 -26.22
N GLY A 264 -14.51 0.82 -25.23
CA GLY A 264 -14.15 2.23 -25.09
C GLY A 264 -12.81 2.44 -24.35
N THR A 265 -12.22 3.62 -24.50
CA THR A 265 -10.90 3.94 -23.90
C THR A 265 -10.98 4.44 -22.45
N GLY A 266 -12.17 4.46 -21.86
CA GLY A 266 -12.40 4.84 -20.45
C GLY A 266 -12.15 6.31 -20.12
N ASN A 267 -12.10 6.57 -18.81
CA ASN A 267 -11.77 7.83 -18.16
C ASN A 267 -10.86 7.56 -16.94
N PHE A 268 -10.51 8.60 -16.16
CA PHE A 268 -9.68 8.49 -14.96
C PHE A 268 -10.12 7.39 -13.99
N GLY A 269 -11.41 7.30 -13.70
CA GLY A 269 -11.96 6.28 -12.81
C GLY A 269 -11.80 4.88 -13.39
N THR A 270 -12.02 4.72 -14.71
CA THR A 270 -11.76 3.45 -15.41
C THR A 270 -10.29 3.05 -15.29
N TRP A 271 -9.35 3.95 -15.56
CA TRP A 271 -7.92 3.62 -15.55
C TRP A 271 -7.41 3.26 -14.16
N LEU A 272 -7.92 3.95 -13.12
CA LEU A 272 -7.64 3.61 -11.72
C LEU A 272 -8.20 2.22 -11.37
N TRP A 273 -9.45 1.94 -11.72
CA TRP A 273 -10.08 0.64 -11.45
C TRP A 273 -9.38 -0.50 -12.19
N VAL A 274 -9.06 -0.34 -13.48
CA VAL A 274 -8.35 -1.35 -14.28
C VAL A 274 -7.01 -1.68 -13.64
N GLY A 275 -6.22 -0.65 -13.32
CA GLY A 275 -4.91 -0.83 -12.72
C GLY A 275 -4.98 -1.50 -11.34
N ALA A 276 -5.92 -1.09 -10.49
CA ALA A 276 -6.11 -1.69 -9.18
C ALA A 276 -6.58 -3.15 -9.26
N ALA A 277 -7.56 -3.46 -10.14
CA ALA A 277 -8.10 -4.80 -10.31
C ALA A 277 -7.04 -5.80 -10.77
N GLN A 278 -6.25 -5.44 -11.79
CA GLN A 278 -5.17 -6.31 -12.28
C GLN A 278 -4.05 -6.46 -11.25
N HIS A 279 -3.70 -5.38 -10.54
CA HIS A 279 -2.63 -5.39 -9.55
C HIS A 279 -2.97 -6.28 -8.36
N MET A 280 -4.14 -6.08 -7.75
CA MET A 280 -4.60 -6.91 -6.63
C MET A 280 -4.72 -8.39 -7.02
N THR A 281 -5.24 -8.66 -8.23
CA THR A 281 -5.32 -10.04 -8.73
C THR A 281 -3.92 -10.66 -8.86
N TYR A 282 -2.95 -9.88 -9.33
CA TYR A 282 -1.58 -10.34 -9.49
C TYR A 282 -0.91 -10.61 -8.14
N VAL A 283 -0.91 -9.63 -7.23
CA VAL A 283 -0.30 -9.74 -5.89
C VAL A 283 -0.86 -10.93 -5.11
N VAL A 284 -2.19 -11.11 -5.08
CA VAL A 284 -2.81 -12.24 -4.38
C VAL A 284 -2.38 -13.59 -4.96
N ARG A 285 -2.20 -13.68 -6.29
CA ARG A 285 -1.68 -14.90 -6.92
C ARG A 285 -0.23 -15.15 -6.56
N SER A 286 0.62 -14.12 -6.59
CA SER A 286 2.04 -14.25 -6.24
C SER A 286 2.21 -14.75 -4.81
N LEU A 287 1.47 -14.18 -3.84
CA LEU A 287 1.52 -14.63 -2.44
C LEU A 287 1.07 -16.09 -2.25
N ARG A 288 0.07 -16.55 -3.01
CA ARG A 288 -0.37 -17.96 -2.96
C ARG A 288 0.68 -18.93 -3.48
N LEU A 289 1.42 -18.53 -4.51
CA LEU A 289 2.48 -19.35 -5.09
C LEU A 289 3.71 -19.41 -4.17
N SER A 290 4.09 -18.28 -3.56
CA SER A 290 5.20 -18.22 -2.60
C SER A 290 4.95 -19.07 -1.35
N ASN A 291 3.71 -19.21 -0.90
CA ASN A 291 3.36 -20.06 0.26
C ASN A 291 3.29 -21.56 -0.07
N ALA A 292 3.35 -21.95 -1.35
CA ALA A 292 3.23 -23.34 -1.79
C ALA A 292 4.59 -24.00 -2.11
N SER A 293 5.68 -23.23 -2.03
CA SER A 293 7.08 -23.61 -2.27
C SER A 293 7.86 -23.67 -0.97
#